data_AF-A0AAW0JX24-F1
#
_entry.id   AF-A0AAW0JX24-F1
#
_cell.length_a   1.000
_cell.length_b   1.000
_cell.length_c   1.000
_cell.angle_alpha   90.00
_cell.angle_beta   90.00
_cell.angle_gamma   90.00
#
_symmetry.space_group_name_H-M   'P 1'
#
loop_
_entity.id
_entity.type
_entity.pdbx_description
1 polymer ?
#
loop_
_entity_poly.entity_id
_entity_poly.type
_entity_poly.pdbx_seq_one_letter_code
_entity_poly.pdbx_strand_id
1 'polypeptide(L)'
;MVPRMSLVGISYGGFVGYSMAAQFPEAVERVVLCCAGVCLEEKDMEDGLFKVSDLDEAASILLPQKPEKLRQLINLSFVKQARVMPSWFLSDFINVMCKDFVEERRELIQTVLKDRSLSDLPVIKQVIIYHSCSILFILNEKRV
;
A
#
# COMPACT_ATOMS: atom_id res chain seq x y z
N MET A 1 17.34 -18.58 -22.66
CA MET A 1 16.26 -17.58 -22.54
C MET A 1 15.75 -17.62 -21.11
N VAL A 2 15.69 -16.48 -20.42
CA VAL A 2 15.00 -16.42 -19.13
C VAL A 2 13.49 -16.39 -19.43
N PRO A 3 12.67 -17.30 -18.89
CA PRO A 3 11.22 -17.24 -19.06
C PRO A 3 10.67 -15.92 -18.54
N ARG A 4 9.71 -15.33 -19.25
CA ARG A 4 8.98 -14.16 -18.76
C ARG A 4 8.21 -14.54 -17.49
N MET A 5 8.09 -13.60 -16.56
CA MET A 5 7.44 -13.82 -15.27
C MET A 5 6.16 -13.00 -15.13
N SER A 6 5.21 -13.55 -14.37
CA SER A 6 4.08 -12.80 -13.81
C SER A 6 4.41 -12.43 -12.37
N LEU A 7 4.20 -11.17 -12.01
CA LEU A 7 4.53 -10.63 -10.70
C LEU A 7 3.28 -10.28 -9.91
N VAL A 8 3.27 -10.59 -8.61
CA VAL A 8 2.23 -10.15 -7.68
C VAL A 8 2.88 -9.24 -6.65
N GLY A 9 2.51 -7.97 -6.67
CA GLY A 9 2.97 -6.97 -5.71
C GLY A 9 1.88 -6.69 -4.69
N ILE A 10 2.15 -7.01 -3.42
CA ILE A 10 1.22 -6.77 -2.30
C ILE A 10 1.70 -5.57 -1.50
N SER A 11 0.81 -4.63 -1.19
CA SER A 11 1.15 -3.43 -0.40
C SER A 11 2.31 -2.65 -1.05
N TYR A 12 3.39 -2.36 -0.32
CA TYR A 12 4.60 -1.74 -0.90
C TYR A 12 5.19 -2.54 -2.07
N GLY A 13 5.05 -3.87 -2.05
CA GLY A 13 5.46 -4.75 -3.16
C GLY A 13 4.75 -4.42 -4.47
N GLY A 14 3.58 -3.77 -4.44
CA GLY A 14 2.91 -3.25 -5.63
C GLY A 14 3.67 -2.10 -6.29
N PHE A 15 4.27 -1.20 -5.51
CA PHE A 15 5.11 -0.11 -6.02
C PHE A 15 6.38 -0.68 -6.67
N VAL A 16 7.02 -1.62 -5.98
CA VAL A 16 8.18 -2.34 -6.50
C VAL A 16 7.80 -3.07 -7.79
N GLY A 17 6.67 -3.79 -7.80
CA GLY A 17 6.27 -4.57 -8.95
C GLY A 17 5.89 -3.74 -10.17
N TYR A 18 5.25 -2.59 -9.95
CA TYR A 18 5.01 -1.61 -11.01
C TYR A 18 6.32 -1.08 -11.59
N SER A 19 7.26 -0.70 -10.73
CA SER A 19 8.58 -0.21 -11.14
C SER A 19 9.38 -1.26 -11.90
N MET A 20 9.33 -2.53 -11.47
CA MET A 20 9.96 -3.65 -12.18
C MET A 20 9.33 -3.87 -13.56
N ALA A 21 8.00 -3.77 -13.69
CA ALA A 21 7.32 -3.88 -14.98
C ALA A 21 7.72 -2.74 -15.94
N ALA A 22 7.93 -1.53 -15.42
CA ALA A 22 8.38 -0.38 -16.19
C ALA A 22 9.84 -0.50 -16.64
N GLN A 23 10.73 -0.92 -15.75
CA GLN A 23 12.17 -1.01 -16.02
C GLN A 23 12.56 -2.25 -16.84
N PHE A 24 11.84 -3.35 -16.68
CA PHE A 24 12.18 -4.64 -17.30
C PHE A 24 11.01 -5.22 -18.10
N PRO A 25 10.54 -4.52 -19.15
CA PRO A 25 9.33 -4.90 -19.86
C PRO A 25 9.44 -6.25 -20.58
N GLU A 26 10.66 -6.64 -20.97
CA GLU A 26 10.94 -7.93 -21.60
C GLU A 26 10.86 -9.10 -20.61
N ALA A 27 11.14 -8.86 -19.33
CA ALA A 27 11.13 -9.88 -18.28
C ALA A 27 9.75 -10.03 -17.62
N VAL A 28 9.00 -8.95 -17.48
CA VAL A 28 7.68 -8.95 -16.84
C VAL A 28 6.57 -9.03 -17.89
N GLU A 29 5.78 -10.09 -17.86
CA GLU A 29 4.62 -10.27 -18.74
C GLU A 29 3.36 -9.62 -18.17
N ARG A 30 3.12 -9.80 -16.86
CA ARG A 30 1.91 -9.37 -16.17
C ARG A 30 2.25 -8.92 -14.76
N VAL A 31 1.48 -7.94 -14.26
CA VAL A 31 1.61 -7.48 -12.88
C VAL A 31 0.24 -7.46 -12.21
N VAL A 32 0.16 -8.07 -11.04
CA VAL A 32 -1.00 -8.00 -10.16
C VAL A 32 -0.65 -7.05 -9.01
N LEU A 33 -1.44 -6.00 -8.85
CA LEU A 33 -1.28 -5.02 -7.78
C LEU A 33 -2.38 -5.25 -6.74
N CYS A 34 -1.97 -5.76 -5.58
CA CYS A 34 -2.89 -6.13 -4.49
C CYS A 34 -2.72 -5.21 -3.30
N CYS A 35 -3.79 -4.53 -2.89
CA CYS A 35 -3.78 -3.57 -1.79
C CYS A 35 -2.62 -2.55 -1.89
N ALA A 36 -2.38 -2.01 -3.09
CA ALA A 36 -1.27 -1.11 -3.36
C ALA A 36 -1.78 0.21 -3.93
N GLY A 37 -1.33 1.33 -3.35
CA GLY A 37 -1.69 2.68 -3.79
C GLY A 37 -0.75 3.20 -4.85
N VAL A 38 -0.51 2.45 -5.93
CA VAL A 38 0.46 2.85 -6.96
C VAL A 38 0.08 4.17 -7.63
N CYS A 39 -1.19 4.57 -7.63
CA CYS A 39 -1.70 5.81 -8.20
C CYS A 39 -2.26 6.76 -7.13
N LEU A 40 -1.81 6.61 -5.87
CA LEU A 40 -2.21 7.45 -4.75
C LEU A 40 -1.43 8.77 -4.80
N GLU A 41 -2.17 9.87 -4.76
CA GLU A 41 -1.68 11.26 -4.67
C GLU A 41 -2.04 11.86 -3.31
N GLU A 42 -1.38 12.92 -2.87
CA GLU A 42 -1.64 13.55 -1.57
C GLU A 42 -3.10 14.00 -1.41
N LYS A 43 -3.71 14.58 -2.46
CA LYS A 43 -5.12 14.98 -2.45
C LYS A 43 -6.08 13.81 -2.20
N ASP A 44 -5.69 12.59 -2.55
CA ASP A 44 -6.52 11.40 -2.35
C ASP A 44 -6.58 10.98 -0.89
N MET A 45 -5.63 11.44 -0.08
CA MET A 45 -5.65 11.26 1.37
C MET A 45 -6.68 12.20 1.99
N GLU A 46 -6.71 13.47 1.56
CA GLU A 46 -7.70 14.44 2.05
C GLU A 46 -9.14 14.12 1.59
N ASP A 47 -9.30 13.78 0.31
CA ASP A 47 -10.62 13.56 -0.31
C ASP A 47 -11.16 12.14 -0.14
N GLY A 48 -10.31 11.20 0.29
CA GLY A 48 -10.58 9.76 0.25
C GLY A 48 -11.12 9.15 1.54
N LEU A 49 -11.12 7.82 1.55
CA LEU A 49 -11.49 6.99 2.71
C LEU A 49 -10.48 7.07 3.86
N PHE A 50 -9.33 7.69 3.61
CA PHE A 50 -8.24 7.86 4.55
C PHE A 50 -8.21 9.32 5.02
N LYS A 51 -9.29 9.80 5.68
CA LYS A 51 -9.34 11.12 6.31
C LYS A 51 -8.31 11.23 7.44
N VAL A 52 -7.06 11.38 7.06
CA VAL A 52 -5.91 11.67 7.92
C VAL A 52 -5.54 13.12 7.70
N SER A 53 -5.12 13.80 8.75
CA SER A 53 -4.80 15.23 8.70
C SER A 53 -3.55 15.53 7.88
N ASP A 54 -2.63 14.57 7.77
CA ASP A 54 -1.31 14.75 7.17
C ASP A 54 -0.60 13.38 6.93
N LEU A 55 0.59 13.46 6.31
CA LEU A 55 1.46 12.31 6.05
C LEU A 55 1.98 11.61 7.32
N ASP A 56 2.13 12.34 8.43
CA ASP A 56 2.62 11.77 9.69
C ASP A 56 1.54 10.92 10.35
N GLU A 57 0.29 11.37 10.33
CA GLU A 57 -0.85 10.57 10.76
C GLU A 57 -0.99 9.31 9.89
N ALA A 58 -0.83 9.46 8.57
CA ALA A 58 -0.85 8.32 7.66
C ALA A 58 0.23 7.28 7.99
N ALA A 59 1.47 7.73 8.19
CA ALA A 59 2.58 6.87 8.58
C ALA A 59 2.31 6.19 9.94
N SER A 60 1.69 6.91 10.90
CA SER A 60 1.33 6.34 12.21
C SER A 60 0.29 5.23 12.15
N ILE A 61 -0.58 5.25 11.13
CA ILE A 61 -1.62 4.23 10.90
C ILE A 61 -1.05 3.05 10.11
N LEU A 62 -0.27 3.32 9.06
CA LEU A 62 0.37 2.30 8.22
C LEU A 62 1.48 1.53 8.95
N LEU A 63 2.16 2.17 9.91
CA LEU A 63 3.17 1.57 10.78
C LEU A 63 2.74 1.67 12.25
N PRO A 64 1.74 0.89 12.68
CA PRO A 64 1.16 1.03 14.01
C PRO A 64 2.13 0.57 15.10
N GLN A 65 2.37 1.45 16.07
CA GLN A 65 3.13 1.13 17.30
C GLN A 65 2.24 0.92 18.52
N LYS A 66 0.91 1.02 18.34
CA LYS A 66 -0.09 0.85 19.40
C LYS A 66 -1.29 0.03 18.89
N PRO A 67 -1.91 -0.82 19.71
CA PRO A 67 -3.09 -1.61 19.32
C PRO A 67 -4.23 -0.76 18.74
N GLU A 68 -4.42 0.46 19.25
CA GLU A 68 -5.45 1.39 18.78
C GLU A 68 -5.21 1.79 17.32
N LYS A 69 -3.95 2.10 16.96
CA LYS A 69 -3.56 2.43 15.58
C LYS A 69 -3.68 1.21 14.66
N LEU A 70 -3.35 0.02 15.13
CA LEU A 70 -3.57 -1.21 14.34
C LEU A 70 -5.06 -1.50 14.12
N ARG A 71 -5.93 -1.26 15.12
CA ARG A 71 -7.40 -1.34 14.92
C ARG A 71 -7.87 -0.36 13.87
N GLN A 72 -7.37 0.88 13.88
CA GLN A 72 -7.67 1.85 12.83
C GLN A 72 -7.25 1.34 11.45
N LEU A 73 -6.03 0.81 11.32
CA LEU A 73 -5.55 0.22 10.06
C LEU A 73 -6.45 -0.93 9.57
N ILE A 74 -6.80 -1.87 10.46
CA ILE A 74 -7.69 -3.00 10.12
C ILE A 74 -9.06 -2.46 9.66
N ASN A 75 -9.60 -1.46 10.36
CA ASN A 75 -10.90 -0.88 10.01
C ASN A 75 -10.90 -0.21 8.63
N LEU A 76 -9.77 0.42 8.25
CA LEU A 76 -9.56 1.01 6.94
C LEU A 76 -9.24 -0.04 5.86
N SER A 77 -8.79 -1.22 6.27
CA SER A 77 -8.30 -2.27 5.37
C SER A 77 -9.31 -3.38 5.07
N PHE A 78 -10.45 -3.48 5.76
CA PHE A 78 -11.40 -4.58 5.54
C PHE A 78 -12.86 -4.13 5.60
N VAL A 79 -13.65 -4.53 4.60
CA VAL A 79 -15.10 -4.22 4.52
C VAL A 79 -15.92 -4.90 5.62
N LYS A 80 -15.56 -6.13 5.99
CA LYS A 80 -16.14 -6.85 7.13
C LYS A 80 -15.08 -7.01 8.20
N GLN A 81 -15.14 -6.20 9.24
CA GLN A 81 -14.23 -6.31 10.38
C GLN A 81 -14.56 -7.53 11.24
N ALA A 82 -13.51 -8.23 11.71
CA ALA A 82 -13.67 -9.20 12.77
C ALA A 82 -14.15 -8.47 14.04
N ARG A 83 -15.35 -8.82 14.53
CA ARG A 83 -16.08 -8.02 15.53
C ARG A 83 -15.35 -7.84 16.87
N VAL A 84 -14.35 -8.66 17.20
CA VAL A 84 -13.57 -8.52 18.43
C VAL A 84 -12.13 -9.01 18.20
N MET A 85 -11.17 -8.09 18.15
CA MET A 85 -9.74 -8.39 18.18
C MET A 85 -9.16 -8.03 19.56
N PRO A 86 -8.77 -9.02 20.37
CA PRO A 86 -8.17 -8.76 21.69
C PRO A 86 -6.91 -7.90 21.57
N SER A 87 -6.68 -7.01 22.54
CA SER A 87 -5.51 -6.12 22.50
C SER A 87 -4.19 -6.88 22.51
N TRP A 88 -4.11 -8.05 23.16
CA TRP A 88 -2.90 -8.88 23.17
C TRP A 88 -2.52 -9.38 21.77
N PHE A 89 -3.50 -9.73 20.93
CA PHE A 89 -3.25 -10.21 19.57
C PHE A 89 -2.71 -9.09 18.69
N LEU A 90 -3.25 -7.88 18.86
CA LEU A 90 -2.80 -6.70 18.16
C LEU A 90 -1.38 -6.29 18.59
N SER A 91 -1.09 -6.35 19.89
CA SER A 91 0.26 -6.11 20.40
C SER A 91 1.26 -7.13 19.86
N ASP A 92 0.88 -8.41 19.77
CA ASP A 92 1.74 -9.46 19.23
C ASP A 92 2.03 -9.23 17.74
N PHE A 93 1.00 -8.90 16.96
CA PHE A 93 1.17 -8.50 15.56
C PHE A 93 2.15 -7.33 15.41
N ILE A 94 2.00 -6.28 16.23
CA ILE A 94 2.92 -5.13 16.20
C ILE A 94 4.34 -5.54 16.52
N ASN A 95 4.54 -6.38 17.54
CA ASN A 95 5.86 -6.84 17.94
C ASN A 95 6.55 -7.64 16.83
N VAL A 96 5.80 -8.48 16.11
CA VAL A 96 6.36 -9.31 15.04
C VAL A 96 6.55 -8.53 13.73
N MET A 97 5.60 -7.64 13.38
CA MET A 97 5.53 -7.06 12.03
C MET A 97 6.02 -5.62 11.95
N CYS A 98 6.00 -4.87 13.06
CA CYS A 98 6.12 -3.40 13.05
C CYS A 98 7.22 -2.85 13.96
N LYS A 99 7.94 -3.68 14.71
CA LYS A 99 8.92 -3.22 15.72
C LYS A 99 10.31 -2.92 15.17
N ASP A 100 10.67 -3.54 14.06
CA ASP A 100 11.99 -3.38 13.44
C ASP A 100 11.98 -2.29 12.37
N PHE A 101 13.10 -1.56 12.27
CA PHE A 101 13.36 -0.50 11.28
C PHE A 101 12.25 0.57 11.23
N VAL A 102 11.77 0.99 12.39
CA VAL A 102 10.58 1.85 12.49
C VAL A 102 10.80 3.20 11.81
N GLU A 103 11.97 3.81 12.02
CA GLU A 103 12.26 5.13 11.46
C GLU A 103 12.49 5.03 9.95
N GLU A 104 13.21 4.02 9.47
CA GLU A 104 13.44 3.79 8.04
C GLU A 104 12.13 3.49 7.30
N ARG A 105 11.22 2.73 7.92
CA ARG A 105 9.90 2.45 7.34
C ARG A 105 8.99 3.67 7.36
N ARG A 106 9.12 4.55 8.36
CA ARG A 106 8.41 5.83 8.39
C ARG A 106 8.89 6.75 7.28
N GLU A 107 10.21 6.91 7.15
CA GLU A 107 10.83 7.69 6.07
C GLU A 107 10.45 7.15 4.68
N LEU A 108 10.39 5.82 4.53
CA LEU A 108 9.91 5.19 3.31
C LEU A 108 8.46 5.56 3.01
N ILE A 109 7.55 5.45 3.98
CA ILE A 109 6.13 5.79 3.79
C ILE A 109 5.99 7.27 3.39
N GLN A 110 6.67 8.17 4.10
CA GLN A 110 6.64 9.59 3.79
C GLN A 110 7.18 9.86 2.38
N THR A 111 8.33 9.28 2.01
CA THR A 111 8.94 9.46 0.69
C THR A 111 8.09 8.90 -0.44
N VAL A 112 7.42 7.77 -0.20
CA VAL A 112 6.54 7.14 -1.20
C VAL A 112 5.27 7.95 -1.42
N LEU A 113 4.82 8.74 -0.46
CA LEU A 113 3.59 9.54 -0.55
C LEU A 113 3.84 10.99 -0.96
N LYS A 114 4.98 11.55 -0.55
CA LYS A 114 5.32 12.96 -0.73
C LYS A 114 5.52 13.33 -2.20
N ASP A 115 4.97 14.48 -2.60
CA ASP A 115 5.13 15.10 -3.93
C ASP A 115 4.74 14.15 -5.09
N ARG A 116 3.88 13.16 -4.82
CA ARG A 116 3.54 12.13 -5.79
C ARG A 116 2.40 12.55 -6.70
N SER A 117 2.67 12.58 -8.00
CA SER A 117 1.68 12.82 -9.05
C SER A 117 1.46 11.56 -9.89
N LEU A 118 0.20 11.28 -10.21
CA LEU A 118 -0.15 10.20 -11.15
C LEU A 118 0.51 10.41 -12.53
N SER A 119 0.74 11.67 -12.90
CA SER A 119 1.32 12.04 -14.20
C SER A 119 2.78 11.63 -14.35
N ASP A 120 3.49 11.43 -13.23
CA ASP A 120 4.91 11.06 -13.22
C ASP A 120 5.13 9.54 -13.27
N LEU A 121 4.05 8.75 -13.19
CA LEU A 121 4.16 7.30 -13.23
C LEU A 121 4.47 6.82 -14.66
N PRO A 122 5.48 5.95 -14.83
CA PRO A 122 5.82 5.43 -16.15
C PRO A 122 4.66 4.62 -16.71
N VAL A 123 4.26 4.90 -17.95
CA VAL A 123 3.19 4.15 -18.63
C VAL A 123 3.72 2.76 -19.00
N ILE A 124 3.10 1.73 -18.43
CA ILE A 124 3.45 0.34 -18.70
C ILE A 124 2.47 -0.30 -19.70
N LYS A 125 2.96 -1.20 -20.56
CA LYS A 125 2.17 -1.85 -21.63
C LYS A 125 1.65 -3.23 -21.25
N GLN A 126 2.11 -3.76 -20.12
CA GLN A 126 1.76 -5.07 -19.60
C GLN A 126 0.31 -5.09 -19.12
N VAL A 127 -0.27 -6.29 -19.06
CA VAL A 127 -1.57 -6.47 -18.41
C VAL A 127 -1.42 -6.22 -16.92
N ILE A 128 -2.14 -5.23 -16.41
CA ILE A 128 -2.24 -4.92 -14.98
C ILE A 128 -3.56 -5.50 -14.46
N ILE A 129 -3.49 -6.26 -13.39
CA ILE A 129 -4.66 -6.73 -12.65
C ILE A 129 -4.64 -6.06 -11.29
N TYR A 130 -5.66 -5.28 -10.98
CA TYR A 130 -5.85 -4.73 -9.65
C TYR A 130 -6.72 -5.66 -8.80
N HIS A 131 -6.32 -5.83 -7.55
CA HIS A 131 -7.13 -6.55 -6.58
C HIS A 131 -7.06 -5.84 -5.24
N SER A 132 -8.04 -5.00 -4.94
CA SER A 132 -8.15 -4.40 -3.62
C SER A 132 -8.99 -5.27 -2.67
N CYS A 133 -8.34 -5.81 -1.63
CA CYS A 133 -9.07 -6.33 -0.46
C CYS A 133 -9.34 -5.22 0.59
N SER A 134 -8.77 -4.03 0.37
CA SER A 134 -8.73 -2.93 1.33
C SER A 134 -9.50 -1.72 0.86
N ILE A 135 -10.44 -1.24 1.68
CA ILE A 135 -11.22 -0.02 1.41
C ILE A 135 -10.28 1.14 1.04
N LEU A 136 -9.15 1.24 1.73
CA LEU A 136 -8.07 2.20 1.48
C LEU A 136 -7.65 2.35 0.01
N PHE A 137 -7.59 1.26 -0.75
CA PHE A 137 -7.10 1.28 -2.14
C PHE A 137 -8.20 1.15 -3.19
N ILE A 138 -9.48 1.07 -2.79
CA ILE A 138 -10.61 0.96 -3.72
C ILE A 138 -10.74 2.20 -4.63
N LEU A 139 -10.35 3.39 -4.17
CA LEU A 139 -10.43 4.62 -4.98
C LEU A 139 -9.33 4.73 -6.05
N ASN A 140 -8.31 3.87 -5.99
CA ASN A 140 -7.14 3.88 -6.86
C ASN A 140 -7.33 3.02 -8.12
N GLU A 141 -8.22 2.03 -8.06
CA GLU A 141 -8.49 1.04 -9.12
C GLU A 141 -9.06 1.63 -10.43
N LYS A 142 -9.59 2.86 -10.41
CA LYS A 142 -10.27 3.48 -11.56
C LYS A 142 -9.46 4.54 -12.30
N ARG A 143 -8.19 4.75 -11.92
CA ARG A 143 -7.34 5.86 -12.43
C ARG A 143 -6.18 5.41 -13.31
N VAL A 144 -6.18 4.17 -13.76
CA VAL A 144 -5.18 3.58 -14.66
C VAL A 144 -5.85 3.08 -15.91
#